data_AF-A0A948Q494-F1
#
_entry.id   AF-A0A948Q494-F1
#
_cell.length_a   1.000
_cell.length_b   1.000
_cell.length_c   1.000
_cell.angle_alpha   90.00
_cell.angle_beta   90.00
_cell.angle_gamma   90.00
#
_symmetry.space_group_name_H-M   'P 1'
#
loop_
_entity.id
_entity.type
_entity.pdbx_description
1 polymer ?
#
loop_
_entity_poly.entity_id
_entity_poly.type
_entity_poly.pdbx_seq_one_letter_code
_entity_poly.pdbx_strand_id
1 'polypeptide(L)'
;MPDGPLSSSFRDPGGFLFRRDGRLLRQVNASCADDLACLHESGLYDALQDKGLLIPHTEAPLDLAPVPGAVAVLEPECVPFISYPYEWCFTQLRDAAVATLRLQRNALAHGMVLKDASAYNIQFLRGQPVLIDTLSFTRYRPGEPWAAYRQFCQHFLAPLALMSYRDHRMLGLLRSQIDGVPLDMGSGLLPRRSLLNPGILMHVHLHARSQKRHAGKPVKRRQVKVSRDAMIGITENLHKAVKSLRWKDRNTEWAHYYDHTNYSDSALAEKRRLVGALLDRAGGPVVWDLGANTGHFSRLASDRGWLTVAMDIDPAAVEMDWLDCRGGNRPNLLPLVMDLKNPSPSLGWAHSERDALLDRGPADTVIALALVHHLAIANNLPLERVADFLASAGRRLIIEF
;
A
#
# COMPACT_ATOMS: atom_id res chain seq x y z
N MET A 1 -4.87 -2.64 27.00
CA MET A 1 -4.57 -1.66 25.93
C MET A 1 -5.68 -0.63 25.94
N PRO A 2 -5.46 0.65 25.60
CA PRO A 2 -6.54 1.62 25.76
C PRO A 2 -7.70 1.22 24.85
N ASP A 3 -8.90 1.15 25.43
CA ASP A 3 -10.19 0.98 24.78
C ASP A 3 -10.55 2.18 23.88
N GLY A 4 -9.58 2.79 23.21
CA GLY A 4 -9.71 4.06 22.49
C GLY A 4 -9.37 3.95 21.00
N PRO A 5 -9.57 5.04 20.25
CA PRO A 5 -9.24 5.09 18.84
C PRO A 5 -7.78 4.75 18.56
N LEU A 6 -7.53 3.96 17.52
CA LEU A 6 -6.18 3.79 16.96
C LEU A 6 -5.69 5.11 16.37
N SER A 7 -4.42 5.42 16.62
CA SER A 7 -3.72 6.60 16.11
C SER A 7 -3.67 6.67 14.58
N SER A 8 -3.95 5.58 13.88
CA SER A 8 -4.00 5.55 12.41
C SER A 8 -5.34 6.01 11.81
N SER A 9 -6.39 6.18 12.64
CA SER A 9 -7.78 6.33 12.19
C SER A 9 -8.52 7.58 12.72
N PHE A 10 -7.83 8.54 13.34
CA PHE A 10 -8.48 9.70 13.98
C PHE A 10 -8.95 10.81 13.03
N ARG A 11 -8.56 10.77 11.75
CA ARG A 11 -8.79 11.87 10.79
C ARG A 11 -10.19 11.86 10.17
N ASP A 12 -10.87 10.72 10.11
CA ASP A 12 -12.22 10.64 9.53
C ASP A 12 -13.27 10.97 10.61
N PRO A 13 -14.05 12.06 10.47
CA PRO A 13 -15.16 12.32 11.39
C PRO A 13 -16.27 11.26 11.30
N GLY A 14 -16.29 10.46 10.22
CA GLY A 14 -17.24 9.38 10.00
C GLY A 14 -17.10 8.19 10.95
N GLY A 15 -15.92 7.99 11.53
CA GLY A 15 -15.66 6.84 12.40
C GLY A 15 -14.18 6.56 12.56
N PHE A 16 -13.86 5.60 13.43
CA PHE A 16 -12.48 5.23 13.72
C PHE A 16 -12.34 3.76 14.11
N LEU A 17 -11.15 3.20 13.85
CA LEU A 17 -10.76 1.87 14.33
C LEU A 17 -10.34 1.90 15.80
N PHE A 18 -10.62 0.82 16.53
CA PHE A 18 -10.19 0.58 17.91
C PHE A 18 -9.98 -0.94 18.12
N ARG A 19 -9.32 -1.32 19.22
CA ARG A 19 -9.19 -2.72 19.62
C ARG A 19 -9.92 -2.99 20.92
N ARG A 20 -10.66 -4.10 20.98
CA ARG A 20 -11.33 -4.62 22.18
C ARG A 20 -11.21 -6.13 22.22
N ASP A 21 -10.74 -6.67 23.33
CA ASP A 21 -10.54 -8.13 23.51
C ASP A 21 -9.75 -8.80 22.37
N GLY A 22 -8.72 -8.11 21.86
CA GLY A 22 -7.89 -8.57 20.74
C GLY A 22 -8.52 -8.41 19.34
N ARG A 23 -9.81 -8.09 19.25
CA ARG A 23 -10.54 -7.86 18.00
C ARG A 23 -10.29 -6.44 17.47
N LEU A 24 -10.18 -6.31 16.16
CA LEU A 24 -10.15 -5.01 15.49
C LEU A 24 -11.59 -4.63 15.14
N LEU A 25 -12.03 -3.48 15.63
CA LEU A 25 -13.40 -3.00 15.44
C LEU A 25 -13.36 -1.58 14.89
N ARG A 26 -14.41 -1.18 14.18
CA ARG A 26 -14.63 0.18 13.70
C ARG A 26 -15.91 0.72 14.30
N GLN A 27 -15.83 1.85 14.98
CA GLN A 27 -17.00 2.62 15.33
C GLN A 27 -17.39 3.48 14.13
N VAL A 28 -18.67 3.47 13.77
CA VAL A 28 -19.26 4.38 12.78
C VAL A 28 -20.09 5.41 13.50
N ASN A 29 -19.85 6.69 13.21
CA ASN A 29 -20.54 7.82 13.83
C ASN A 29 -21.77 8.23 13.00
N ALA A 30 -22.69 8.94 13.64
CA ALA A 30 -23.92 9.44 13.00
C ALA A 30 -23.70 10.25 11.72
N SER A 31 -22.55 10.93 11.58
CA SER A 31 -22.17 11.70 10.39
C SER A 31 -22.05 10.88 9.10
N CYS A 32 -21.83 9.57 9.21
CA CYS A 32 -21.72 8.65 8.07
C CYS A 32 -22.82 7.59 8.03
N ALA A 33 -23.86 7.68 8.88
CA ALA A 33 -24.96 6.72 8.91
C ALA A 33 -25.66 6.59 7.55
N ASP A 34 -26.03 7.72 6.93
CA ASP A 34 -26.73 7.75 5.64
C ASP A 34 -25.89 7.22 4.47
N ASP A 35 -24.57 7.40 4.56
CA ASP A 35 -23.61 6.94 3.56
C ASP A 35 -23.36 5.42 3.71
N LEU A 36 -23.26 4.92 4.94
CA LEU A 36 -23.17 3.48 5.21
C LEU A 36 -24.44 2.75 4.79
N ALA A 37 -25.62 3.27 5.15
CA ALA A 37 -26.89 2.71 4.69
C ALA A 37 -26.96 2.66 3.15
N CYS A 38 -26.57 3.74 2.48
CA CYS A 38 -26.54 3.79 1.02
C CYS A 38 -25.53 2.81 0.40
N LEU A 39 -24.38 2.56 1.05
CA LEU A 39 -23.38 1.58 0.61
C LEU A 39 -23.98 0.16 0.51
N HIS A 40 -24.81 -0.22 1.47
CA HIS A 40 -25.51 -1.51 1.45
C HIS A 40 -26.75 -1.50 0.54
N GLU A 41 -27.64 -0.50 0.69
CA GLU A 41 -28.89 -0.40 -0.08
C GLU A 41 -28.68 -0.30 -1.59
N SER A 42 -27.59 0.36 -2.03
CA SER A 42 -27.26 0.49 -3.44
C SER A 42 -26.73 -0.79 -4.08
N GLY A 43 -26.38 -1.81 -3.28
CA GLY A 43 -25.69 -3.02 -3.73
C GLY A 43 -24.20 -2.81 -4.03
N LEU A 44 -23.64 -1.61 -3.77
CA LEU A 44 -22.22 -1.33 -4.01
C LEU A 44 -21.32 -2.20 -3.13
N TYR A 45 -21.68 -2.40 -1.85
CA TYR A 45 -20.92 -3.24 -0.93
C TYR A 45 -20.67 -4.63 -1.51
N ASP A 46 -21.76 -5.33 -1.87
CA ASP A 46 -21.70 -6.69 -2.42
C ASP A 46 -20.93 -6.71 -3.75
N ALA A 47 -21.21 -5.74 -4.63
CA ALA A 47 -20.52 -5.63 -5.91
C ALA A 47 -19.00 -5.39 -5.78
N LEU A 48 -18.53 -4.80 -4.67
CA LEU A 48 -17.10 -4.61 -4.38
C LEU A 48 -16.48 -5.83 -3.70
N GLN A 49 -17.22 -6.49 -2.80
CA GLN A 49 -16.80 -7.74 -2.16
C GLN A 49 -16.62 -8.86 -3.20
N ASP A 50 -17.58 -9.05 -4.10
CA ASP A 50 -17.53 -10.05 -5.17
C ASP A 50 -16.30 -9.86 -6.08
N LYS A 51 -15.83 -8.61 -6.21
CA LYS A 51 -14.65 -8.25 -7.00
C LYS A 51 -13.35 -8.27 -6.19
N GLY A 52 -13.41 -8.57 -4.89
CA GLY A 52 -12.27 -8.52 -3.97
C GLY A 52 -11.66 -7.14 -3.80
N LEU A 53 -12.43 -6.06 -4.00
CA LEU A 53 -11.93 -4.67 -4.00
C LEU A 53 -12.10 -3.95 -2.66
N LEU A 54 -12.97 -4.45 -1.78
CA LEU A 54 -13.24 -3.89 -0.46
C LEU A 54 -13.09 -5.00 0.59
N ILE A 55 -12.48 -4.67 1.72
CA ILE A 55 -12.34 -5.61 2.85
C ILE A 55 -13.75 -5.98 3.37
N PRO A 56 -14.05 -7.28 3.52
CA PRO A 56 -15.32 -7.68 4.12
C PRO A 56 -15.33 -7.29 5.59
N HIS A 57 -16.52 -7.02 6.10
CA HIS A 57 -16.76 -6.79 7.51
C HIS A 57 -18.13 -7.34 7.92
N THR A 58 -18.28 -7.59 9.21
CA THR A 58 -19.54 -7.99 9.84
C THR A 58 -19.99 -6.93 10.85
N GLU A 59 -21.28 -6.87 11.14
CA GLU A 59 -21.77 -6.04 12.24
C GLU A 59 -21.46 -6.69 13.59
N ALA A 60 -21.01 -5.87 14.53
CA ALA A 60 -20.76 -6.26 15.91
C ALA A 60 -21.73 -5.51 16.85
N PRO A 61 -21.97 -6.02 18.06
CA PRO A 61 -22.82 -5.36 19.05
C PRO A 61 -22.44 -3.90 19.30
N LEU A 62 -23.44 -3.01 19.35
CA LEU A 62 -23.24 -1.56 19.48
C LEU A 62 -22.62 -1.16 20.83
N ASP A 63 -22.85 -1.96 21.88
CA ASP A 63 -22.26 -1.78 23.21
C ASP A 63 -20.73 -1.99 23.23
N LEU A 64 -20.16 -2.56 22.17
CA LEU A 64 -18.71 -2.58 21.95
C LEU A 64 -18.13 -1.24 21.49
N ALA A 65 -18.95 -0.20 21.26
CA ALA A 65 -18.42 1.12 20.97
C ALA A 65 -17.60 1.68 22.15
N PRO A 66 -16.42 2.27 21.92
CA PRO A 66 -15.61 2.85 22.99
C PRO A 66 -16.10 4.21 23.46
N VAL A 67 -16.83 4.95 22.63
CA VAL A 67 -17.34 6.29 22.97
C VAL A 67 -18.80 6.46 22.52
N PRO A 68 -19.57 7.36 23.15
CA PRO A 68 -20.93 7.67 22.72
C PRO A 68 -21.01 8.19 21.27
N GLY A 69 -22.17 8.04 20.64
CA GLY A 69 -22.43 8.55 19.28
C GLY A 69 -22.19 7.55 18.14
N ALA A 70 -21.88 6.30 18.48
CA ALA A 70 -21.86 5.19 17.54
C ALA A 70 -23.28 4.91 17.00
N VAL A 71 -23.39 4.73 15.68
CA VAL A 71 -24.60 4.20 15.02
C VAL A 71 -24.43 2.75 14.58
N ALA A 72 -23.19 2.30 14.44
CA ALA A 72 -22.83 0.91 14.15
C ALA A 72 -21.41 0.61 14.67
N VAL A 73 -21.15 -0.67 14.92
CA VAL A 73 -19.80 -1.20 15.14
C VAL A 73 -19.55 -2.28 14.10
N LEU A 74 -18.46 -2.16 13.35
CA LEU A 74 -18.11 -3.11 12.29
C LEU A 74 -16.84 -3.87 12.68
N GLU A 75 -16.80 -5.16 12.42
CA GLU A 75 -15.61 -6.01 12.56
C GLU A 75 -15.09 -6.38 11.16
N PRO A 76 -14.06 -5.68 10.65
CA PRO A 76 -13.44 -6.01 9.36
C PRO A 76 -12.56 -7.26 9.44
N GLU A 77 -12.43 -7.97 8.31
CA GLU A 77 -11.36 -8.95 8.14
C GLU A 77 -10.00 -8.26 8.35
N CYS A 78 -9.21 -8.77 9.29
CA CYS A 78 -7.89 -8.22 9.58
C CYS A 78 -6.92 -8.50 8.42
N VAL A 79 -6.32 -7.44 7.87
CA VAL A 79 -5.17 -7.58 6.98
C VAL A 79 -3.97 -8.04 7.81
N PRO A 80 -3.36 -9.20 7.50
CA PRO A 80 -2.31 -9.77 8.34
C PRO A 80 -1.02 -8.94 8.46
N PHE A 81 -0.72 -8.13 7.44
CA PHE A 81 0.44 -7.23 7.42
C PHE A 81 0.08 -5.93 6.70
N ILE A 82 0.25 -4.80 7.39
CA ILE A 82 0.04 -3.47 6.81
C ILE A 82 1.33 -3.01 6.14
N SER A 83 1.26 -2.78 4.83
CA SER A 83 2.36 -2.19 4.06
C SER A 83 2.05 -0.73 3.71
N TYR A 84 3.09 0.06 3.51
CA TYR A 84 2.95 1.48 3.21
C TYR A 84 3.33 1.83 1.78
N PRO A 85 2.74 2.87 1.17
CA PRO A 85 2.97 3.20 -0.24
C PRO A 85 4.42 3.43 -0.64
N TYR A 86 5.27 3.88 0.29
CA TYR A 86 6.69 4.09 0.05
C TYR A 86 7.53 2.80 0.11
N GLU A 87 6.92 1.67 0.49
CA GLU A 87 7.53 0.32 0.54
C GLU A 87 7.17 -0.51 -0.71
N TRP A 88 6.32 0.01 -1.58
CA TRP A 88 5.84 -0.72 -2.75
C TRP A 88 6.79 -0.60 -3.93
N CYS A 89 6.83 -1.61 -4.80
CA CYS A 89 7.46 -1.48 -6.10
C CYS A 89 6.59 -0.64 -7.06
N PHE A 90 7.12 -0.34 -8.26
CA PHE A 90 6.40 0.47 -9.25
C PHE A 90 5.05 -0.14 -9.64
N THR A 91 5.03 -1.44 -9.93
CA THR A 91 3.81 -2.11 -10.36
C THR A 91 2.80 -2.27 -9.22
N GLN A 92 3.22 -2.48 -7.98
CA GLN A 92 2.31 -2.46 -6.82
C GLN A 92 1.59 -1.12 -6.70
N LEU A 93 2.31 0.01 -6.72
CA LEU A 93 1.67 1.33 -6.68
C LEU A 93 0.72 1.55 -7.87
N ARG A 94 1.08 1.07 -9.06
CA ARG A 94 0.22 1.14 -10.25
C ARG A 94 -1.04 0.30 -10.08
N ASP A 95 -0.93 -0.89 -9.54
CA ASP A 95 -2.05 -1.80 -9.33
C ASP A 95 -3.00 -1.24 -8.25
N ALA A 96 -2.48 -0.63 -7.19
CA ALA A 96 -3.26 0.11 -6.18
C ALA A 96 -3.99 1.33 -6.79
N ALA A 97 -3.33 2.07 -7.68
CA ALA A 97 -3.95 3.20 -8.40
C ALA A 97 -5.10 2.73 -9.31
N VAL A 98 -4.90 1.62 -10.03
CA VAL A 98 -5.94 1.02 -10.88
C VAL A 98 -7.11 0.50 -10.03
N ALA A 99 -6.84 -0.13 -8.88
CA ALA A 99 -7.87 -0.57 -7.95
C ALA A 99 -8.72 0.60 -7.44
N THR A 100 -8.07 1.70 -7.06
CA THR A 100 -8.75 2.94 -6.62
C THR A 100 -9.67 3.52 -7.70
N LEU A 101 -9.24 3.53 -8.97
CA LEU A 101 -10.09 3.99 -10.08
C LEU A 101 -11.23 3.00 -10.39
N ARG A 102 -11.00 1.68 -10.21
CA ARG A 102 -12.07 0.68 -10.31
C ARG A 102 -13.11 0.89 -9.20
N LEU A 103 -12.69 1.16 -7.97
CA LEU A 103 -13.57 1.48 -6.85
C LEU A 103 -14.43 2.70 -7.18
N GLN A 104 -13.81 3.80 -7.62
CA GLN A 104 -14.52 5.01 -8.05
C GLN A 104 -15.56 4.73 -9.16
N ARG A 105 -15.19 3.94 -10.17
CA ARG A 105 -16.11 3.62 -11.27
C ARG A 105 -17.28 2.76 -10.82
N ASN A 106 -17.04 1.77 -9.95
CA ASN A 106 -18.12 0.97 -9.38
C ASN A 106 -19.01 1.83 -8.48
N ALA A 107 -18.45 2.71 -7.66
CA ALA A 107 -19.23 3.63 -6.84
C ALA A 107 -20.17 4.47 -7.70
N LEU A 108 -19.67 5.09 -8.77
CA LEU A 108 -20.48 5.90 -9.69
C LEU A 108 -21.60 5.09 -10.36
N ALA A 109 -21.36 3.80 -10.65
CA ALA A 109 -22.37 2.92 -11.21
C ALA A 109 -23.54 2.66 -10.25
N HIS A 110 -23.30 2.74 -8.94
CA HIS A 110 -24.28 2.51 -7.87
C HIS A 110 -24.73 3.82 -7.19
N GLY A 111 -24.54 4.98 -7.84
CA GLY A 111 -25.00 6.27 -7.31
C GLY A 111 -24.18 6.81 -6.13
N MET A 112 -22.95 6.32 -5.94
CA MET A 112 -22.02 6.75 -4.91
C MET A 112 -20.71 7.28 -5.52
N VAL A 113 -19.81 7.79 -4.67
CA VAL A 113 -18.51 8.29 -5.07
C VAL A 113 -17.49 8.05 -3.95
N LEU A 114 -16.21 7.85 -4.30
CA LEU A 114 -15.13 7.88 -3.32
C LEU A 114 -14.88 9.31 -2.84
N LYS A 115 -14.95 9.55 -1.52
CA LYS A 115 -14.70 10.85 -0.90
C LYS A 115 -13.20 11.12 -0.67
N ASP A 116 -12.40 10.06 -0.54
CA ASP A 116 -10.94 10.08 -0.43
C ASP A 116 -10.28 9.03 -1.36
N ALA A 117 -8.99 9.19 -1.62
CA ALA A 117 -8.17 8.35 -2.48
C ALA A 117 -6.73 8.28 -1.95
N SER A 118 -6.58 8.11 -0.63
CA SER A 118 -5.27 7.92 -0.01
C SER A 118 -4.70 6.56 -0.40
N ALA A 119 -3.43 6.52 -0.82
CA ALA A 119 -2.74 5.24 -1.05
C ALA A 119 -2.63 4.39 0.22
N TYR A 120 -2.66 4.99 1.41
CA TYR A 120 -2.63 4.25 2.69
C TYR A 120 -3.91 3.43 2.94
N ASN A 121 -5.01 3.74 2.23
CA ASN A 121 -6.26 3.00 2.33
C ASN A 121 -6.27 1.74 1.45
N ILE A 122 -5.25 1.53 0.62
CA ILE A 122 -5.08 0.29 -0.16
C ILE A 122 -4.06 -0.59 0.54
N GLN A 123 -4.38 -1.87 0.67
CA GLN A 123 -3.47 -2.92 1.15
C GLN A 123 -3.43 -4.07 0.16
N PHE A 124 -2.44 -4.95 0.29
CA PHE A 124 -2.33 -6.16 -0.52
C PHE A 124 -2.73 -7.38 0.31
N LEU A 125 -3.86 -7.98 -0.05
CA LEU A 125 -4.39 -9.17 0.61
C LEU A 125 -4.59 -10.25 -0.45
N ARG A 126 -4.05 -11.45 -0.19
CA ARG A 126 -4.16 -12.60 -1.12
C ARG A 126 -3.68 -12.25 -2.54
N GLY A 127 -2.58 -11.49 -2.64
CA GLY A 127 -2.00 -11.05 -3.92
C GLY A 127 -2.81 -9.98 -4.68
N GLN A 128 -3.82 -9.35 -4.06
CA GLN A 128 -4.67 -8.35 -4.70
C GLN A 128 -4.71 -7.03 -3.91
N PRO A 129 -4.76 -5.87 -4.58
CA PRO A 129 -5.01 -4.59 -3.92
C PRO A 129 -6.47 -4.48 -3.46
N VAL A 130 -6.67 -4.22 -2.17
CA VAL A 130 -7.98 -4.11 -1.51
C VAL A 130 -8.09 -2.78 -0.74
N LEU A 131 -9.25 -2.13 -0.79
CA LEU A 131 -9.57 -0.98 0.05
C LEU A 131 -9.93 -1.45 1.45
N ILE A 132 -9.28 -0.88 2.47
CA ILE A 132 -9.53 -1.22 3.89
C ILE A 132 -10.42 -0.20 4.61
N ASP A 133 -10.84 0.85 3.92
CA ASP A 133 -11.63 1.94 4.49
C ASP A 133 -13.07 1.95 3.95
N THR A 134 -13.97 1.27 4.68
CA THR A 134 -15.41 1.18 4.33
C THR A 134 -16.09 2.54 4.30
N LEU A 135 -15.64 3.51 5.11
CA LEU A 135 -16.29 4.81 5.21
C LEU A 135 -15.85 5.80 4.11
N SER A 136 -15.02 5.36 3.15
CA SER A 136 -14.57 6.17 2.02
C SER A 136 -15.65 6.46 0.95
N PHE A 137 -16.84 5.86 1.06
CA PHE A 137 -17.93 6.08 0.11
C PHE A 137 -18.94 7.10 0.63
N THR A 138 -19.42 7.95 -0.27
CA THR A 138 -20.52 8.88 0.02
C THR A 138 -21.48 8.95 -1.16
N ARG A 139 -22.72 9.39 -0.91
CA ARG A 139 -23.73 9.56 -1.97
C ARG A 139 -23.23 10.50 -3.07
N TYR A 140 -23.38 10.09 -4.32
CA TYR A 140 -23.07 10.96 -5.44
C TYR A 140 -24.09 12.10 -5.53
N ARG A 141 -23.61 13.34 -5.54
CA ARG A 141 -24.43 14.53 -5.73
C ARG A 141 -24.25 15.07 -7.15
N PRO A 142 -25.32 15.15 -7.96
CA PRO A 142 -25.22 15.60 -9.34
C PRO A 142 -24.56 16.98 -9.49
N GLY A 143 -23.56 17.05 -10.36
CA GLY A 143 -22.83 18.28 -10.62
C GLY A 143 -21.66 18.55 -9.67
N GLU A 144 -21.49 17.80 -8.57
CA GLU A 144 -20.32 17.96 -7.71
C GLU A 144 -19.07 17.34 -8.35
N PRO A 145 -17.89 18.00 -8.26
CA PRO A 145 -16.64 17.41 -8.72
C PRO A 145 -16.20 16.26 -7.79
N TRP A 146 -15.33 15.38 -8.30
CA TRP A 146 -14.79 14.29 -7.49
C TRP A 146 -13.84 14.85 -6.42
N ALA A 147 -14.27 14.81 -5.15
CA ALA A 147 -13.53 15.37 -4.01
C ALA A 147 -12.11 14.80 -3.90
N ALA A 148 -11.95 13.49 -4.12
CA ALA A 148 -10.67 12.81 -4.02
C ALA A 148 -9.75 12.97 -5.24
N TYR A 149 -10.18 13.66 -6.30
CA TYR A 149 -9.41 13.79 -7.54
C TYR A 149 -7.99 14.32 -7.32
N ARG A 150 -7.85 15.36 -6.49
CA ARG A 150 -6.54 15.91 -6.13
C ARG A 150 -5.69 14.89 -5.37
N GLN A 151 -6.28 14.24 -4.37
CA GLN A 151 -5.59 13.26 -3.55
C GLN A 151 -5.11 12.08 -4.39
N PHE A 152 -5.94 11.57 -5.31
CA PHE A 152 -5.55 10.53 -6.26
C PHE A 152 -4.30 10.94 -7.06
N CYS A 153 -4.28 12.18 -7.58
CA CYS A 153 -3.13 12.67 -8.33
C CYS A 153 -1.86 12.77 -7.46
N GLN A 154 -1.99 13.16 -6.19
CA GLN A 154 -0.85 13.30 -5.26
C GLN A 154 -0.31 11.96 -4.75
N HIS A 155 -1.19 11.01 -4.47
CA HIS A 155 -0.81 9.71 -3.90
C HIS A 155 -0.40 8.67 -4.96
N PHE A 156 -0.96 8.76 -6.17
CA PHE A 156 -0.71 7.74 -7.20
C PHE A 156 -0.06 8.32 -8.46
N LEU A 157 -0.73 9.25 -9.16
CA LEU A 157 -0.31 9.65 -10.50
C LEU A 157 1.03 10.39 -10.52
N ALA A 158 1.23 11.36 -9.63
CA ALA A 158 2.48 12.10 -9.56
C ALA A 158 3.67 11.21 -9.14
N PRO A 159 3.58 10.39 -8.07
CA PRO A 159 4.64 9.43 -7.74
C PRO A 159 4.96 8.45 -8.88
N LEU A 160 3.95 7.83 -9.51
CA LEU A 160 4.16 6.93 -10.65
C LEU A 160 4.84 7.64 -11.83
N ALA A 161 4.44 8.88 -12.12
CA ALA A 161 5.06 9.67 -13.17
C ALA A 161 6.53 9.99 -12.84
N LEU A 162 6.84 10.33 -11.59
CA LEU A 162 8.21 10.58 -11.16
C LEU A 162 9.08 9.31 -11.27
N MET A 163 8.57 8.16 -10.83
CA MET A 163 9.27 6.88 -10.98
C MET A 163 9.52 6.54 -12.46
N SER A 164 8.53 6.73 -13.32
CA SER A 164 8.60 6.40 -14.75
C SER A 164 9.53 7.34 -15.54
N TYR A 165 9.53 8.64 -15.22
CA TYR A 165 10.26 9.65 -15.99
C TYR A 165 11.62 10.04 -15.41
N ARG A 166 11.86 9.81 -14.11
CA ARG A 166 13.09 10.20 -13.39
C ARG A 166 13.81 9.00 -12.81
N ASP A 167 13.33 8.48 -11.68
CA ASP A 167 14.05 7.51 -10.85
C ASP A 167 13.06 6.82 -9.88
N HIS A 168 13.19 5.51 -9.67
CA HIS A 168 12.31 4.74 -8.78
C HIS A 168 12.35 5.23 -7.33
N ARG A 169 13.49 5.77 -6.87
CA ARG A 169 13.67 6.30 -5.51
C ARG A 169 12.78 7.50 -5.20
N MET A 170 12.19 8.12 -6.22
CA MET A 170 11.21 9.20 -6.05
C MET A 170 9.97 8.75 -5.26
N LEU A 171 9.70 7.44 -5.19
CA LEU A 171 8.63 6.90 -4.34
C LEU A 171 8.85 7.20 -2.86
N GLY A 172 10.11 7.31 -2.41
CA GLY A 172 10.47 7.67 -1.04
C GLY A 172 9.96 9.04 -0.60
N LEU A 173 9.53 9.90 -1.53
CA LEU A 173 8.83 11.16 -1.19
C LEU A 173 7.55 10.90 -0.39
N LEU A 174 6.87 9.75 -0.57
CA LEU A 174 5.66 9.41 0.20
C LEU A 174 5.95 9.14 1.69
N ARG A 175 7.22 8.91 2.07
CA ARG A 175 7.65 8.83 3.48
C ARG A 175 7.65 10.20 4.15
N SER A 176 8.01 11.27 3.42
CA SER A 176 8.02 12.64 3.96
C SER A 176 6.76 13.44 3.66
N GLN A 177 6.03 13.08 2.59
CA GLN A 177 4.77 13.68 2.17
C GLN A 177 3.63 12.67 2.38
N ILE A 178 3.18 12.53 3.64
CA ILE A 178 2.15 11.55 4.00
C ILE A 178 0.82 11.78 3.26
N ASP A 179 0.51 13.03 2.92
CA ASP A 179 -0.66 13.45 2.11
C ASP A 179 -0.41 13.39 0.58
N GLY A 180 0.63 12.66 0.17
CA GLY A 180 1.02 12.51 -1.22
C GLY A 180 1.89 13.65 -1.75
N VAL A 181 2.55 13.41 -2.88
CA VAL A 181 3.46 14.39 -3.49
C VAL A 181 2.67 15.62 -3.96
N PRO A 182 2.97 16.84 -3.45
CA PRO A 182 2.31 18.05 -3.92
C PRO A 182 2.44 18.20 -5.44
N LEU A 183 1.35 18.51 -6.13
CA LEU A 183 1.33 18.47 -7.59
C LEU A 183 2.28 19.48 -8.23
N ASP A 184 2.54 20.60 -7.57
CA ASP A 184 3.50 21.58 -8.06
C ASP A 184 4.96 21.13 -7.87
N MET A 185 5.26 20.46 -6.77
CA MET A 185 6.54 19.77 -6.57
C MET A 185 6.71 18.68 -7.65
N GLY A 186 5.72 17.79 -7.81
CA GLY A 186 5.73 16.75 -8.83
C GLY A 186 5.88 17.32 -10.24
N SER A 187 5.11 18.35 -10.59
CA SER A 187 5.21 19.06 -11.88
C SER A 187 6.58 19.69 -12.10
N GLY A 188 7.21 20.25 -11.06
CA GLY A 188 8.54 20.87 -11.15
C GLY A 188 9.66 19.84 -11.29
N LEU A 189 9.52 18.69 -10.64
CA LEU A 189 10.47 17.58 -10.72
C LEU A 189 10.35 16.81 -12.03
N LEU A 190 9.19 16.77 -12.70
CA LEU A 190 9.04 16.06 -13.98
C LEU A 190 9.84 16.73 -15.12
N PRO A 191 10.47 15.95 -16.02
CA PRO A 191 11.22 16.51 -17.15
C PRO A 191 10.26 17.03 -18.23
N ARG A 192 10.65 18.03 -19.03
CA ARG A 192 9.77 18.65 -20.05
C ARG A 192 9.08 17.66 -21.00
N ARG A 193 9.69 16.50 -21.28
CA ARG A 193 9.10 15.42 -22.09
C ARG A 193 7.80 14.84 -21.51
N SER A 194 7.53 14.98 -20.21
CA SER A 194 6.25 14.56 -19.60
C SER A 194 5.07 15.39 -20.10
N LEU A 195 5.30 16.61 -20.60
CA LEU A 195 4.26 17.46 -21.20
C LEU A 195 3.69 16.85 -22.49
N LEU A 196 4.41 15.91 -23.13
CA LEU A 196 3.94 15.19 -24.32
C LEU A 196 2.95 14.07 -23.96
N ASN A 197 2.83 13.67 -22.70
CA ASN A 197 1.82 12.73 -22.25
C ASN A 197 0.55 13.52 -21.85
N PRO A 198 -0.57 13.42 -22.59
CA PRO A 198 -1.76 14.23 -22.34
C PRO A 198 -2.35 14.04 -20.93
N GLY A 199 -2.29 12.81 -20.39
CA GLY A 199 -2.77 12.52 -19.04
C GLY A 199 -1.93 13.22 -17.97
N ILE A 200 -0.61 13.20 -18.10
CA ILE A 200 0.29 13.90 -17.16
C ILE A 200 0.20 15.42 -17.31
N LEU A 201 0.11 15.91 -18.55
CA LEU A 201 -0.13 17.32 -18.84
C LEU A 201 -1.39 17.83 -18.13
N MET A 202 -2.52 17.13 -18.29
CA MET A 202 -3.80 17.53 -17.73
C MET A 202 -3.83 17.40 -16.21
N HIS A 203 -3.51 16.20 -15.69
CA HIS A 203 -3.78 15.85 -14.30
C HIS A 203 -2.69 16.28 -13.32
N VAL A 204 -1.46 16.53 -13.81
CA VAL A 204 -0.34 16.98 -12.98
C VAL A 204 0.02 18.43 -13.30
N HIS A 205 0.46 18.73 -14.53
CA HIS A 205 1.02 20.05 -14.85
C HIS A 205 -0.02 21.17 -14.85
N LEU A 206 -1.12 21.02 -15.60
CA LEU A 206 -2.20 22.01 -15.65
C LEU A 206 -2.93 22.12 -14.32
N HIS A 207 -3.12 20.98 -13.64
CA HIS A 207 -3.70 20.96 -12.30
C HIS A 207 -2.85 21.75 -11.29
N ALA A 208 -1.53 21.52 -11.26
CA ALA A 208 -0.61 22.28 -10.40
C ALA A 208 -0.64 23.79 -10.70
N ARG A 209 -0.65 24.17 -11.98
CA ARG A 209 -0.76 25.59 -12.40
C ARG A 209 -2.09 26.20 -11.95
N SER A 210 -3.20 25.47 -12.07
CA SER A 210 -4.50 25.92 -11.58
C SER A 210 -4.49 26.13 -10.08
N GLN A 211 -3.89 25.21 -9.30
CA GLN A 211 -3.77 25.35 -7.84
C GLN A 211 -2.97 26.61 -7.45
N LYS A 212 -1.81 26.84 -8.08
CA LYS A 212 -1.01 28.05 -7.82
C LYS A 212 -1.76 29.35 -8.13
N ARG A 213 -2.57 29.37 -9.20
CA ARG A 213 -3.34 30.56 -9.61
C ARG A 213 -4.43 30.95 -8.60
N HIS A 214 -4.93 29.98 -7.84
CA HIS A 214 -5.97 30.15 -6.83
C HIS A 214 -5.45 30.17 -5.39
N ALA A 215 -4.17 29.88 -5.16
CA ALA A 215 -3.53 30.00 -3.85
C ALA A 215 -3.56 31.45 -3.34
N GLY A 216 -4.05 31.67 -2.12
CA GLY A 216 -4.08 32.98 -1.47
C GLY A 216 -5.14 33.97 -1.95
N LYS A 217 -6.07 33.56 -2.83
CA LYS A 217 -7.22 34.41 -3.24
C LYS A 217 -8.49 34.00 -2.50
N PRO A 218 -9.33 34.94 -2.04
CA PRO A 218 -10.67 34.60 -1.57
C PRO A 218 -11.41 33.94 -2.74
N VAL A 219 -11.68 32.65 -2.61
CA VAL A 219 -12.36 31.89 -3.65
C VAL A 219 -13.78 32.43 -3.73
N LYS A 220 -14.09 33.25 -4.75
CA LYS A 220 -15.47 33.34 -5.23
C LYS A 220 -15.83 31.92 -5.65
N ARG A 221 -16.59 31.20 -4.82
CA ARG A 221 -17.07 29.82 -5.05
C ARG A 221 -17.99 29.81 -6.27
N ARG A 222 -17.42 29.95 -7.47
CA ARG A 222 -18.10 29.47 -8.67
C ARG A 222 -17.99 27.95 -8.57
N GLN A 223 -19.05 27.30 -8.11
CA GLN A 223 -19.11 25.83 -8.05
C GLN A 223 -18.86 25.31 -9.46
N VAL A 224 -17.69 24.73 -9.68
CA VAL A 224 -17.38 24.05 -10.93
C VAL A 224 -18.31 22.85 -10.98
N LYS A 225 -19.26 22.87 -11.91
CA LYS A 225 -20.17 21.74 -12.10
C LYS A 225 -19.51 20.71 -13.00
N VAL A 226 -19.48 19.46 -12.54
CA VAL A 226 -18.98 18.32 -13.30
C VAL A 226 -20.12 17.33 -13.46
N SER A 227 -20.56 17.09 -14.70
CA SER A 227 -21.59 16.07 -14.96
C SER A 227 -21.05 14.69 -14.62
N ARG A 228 -21.97 13.73 -14.41
CA ARG A 228 -21.61 12.33 -14.18
C ARG A 228 -20.75 11.77 -15.32
N ASP A 229 -21.11 12.06 -16.56
CA ASP A 229 -20.34 11.61 -17.74
C ASP A 229 -18.96 12.24 -17.81
N ALA A 230 -18.83 13.52 -17.43
CA ALA A 230 -17.52 14.16 -17.33
C ALA A 230 -16.66 13.51 -16.23
N MET A 231 -17.27 13.11 -15.10
CA MET A 231 -16.56 12.42 -14.02
C MET A 231 -16.11 11.01 -14.44
N ILE A 232 -16.94 10.28 -15.18
CA ILE A 232 -16.58 9.00 -15.80
C ILE A 232 -15.42 9.22 -16.79
N GLY A 233 -15.50 10.25 -17.63
CA GLY A 233 -14.44 10.61 -18.57
C GLY A 233 -13.11 10.94 -17.90
N ILE A 234 -13.12 11.68 -16.79
CA ILE A 234 -11.92 11.96 -15.97
C ILE A 234 -11.35 10.65 -15.40
N THR A 235 -12.21 9.78 -14.85
CA THR A 235 -11.80 8.51 -14.26
C THR A 235 -11.14 7.59 -15.30
N GLU A 236 -11.72 7.50 -16.50
CA GLU A 236 -11.15 6.71 -17.59
C GLU A 236 -9.88 7.33 -18.18
N ASN A 237 -9.77 8.67 -18.22
CA ASN A 237 -8.53 9.33 -18.63
C ASN A 237 -7.38 9.07 -17.65
N LEU A 238 -7.65 9.18 -16.34
CA LEU A 238 -6.69 8.82 -15.28
C LEU A 238 -6.27 7.36 -15.39
N HIS A 239 -7.23 6.45 -15.62
CA HIS A 239 -6.94 5.02 -15.77
C HIS A 239 -6.01 4.77 -16.97
N LYS A 240 -6.27 5.41 -18.12
CA LYS A 240 -5.38 5.36 -19.28
C LYS A 240 -4.00 5.97 -18.98
N ALA A 241 -3.94 7.10 -18.28
CA ALA A 241 -2.69 7.75 -17.89
C ALA A 241 -1.83 6.83 -17.02
N VAL A 242 -2.40 6.29 -15.93
CA VAL A 242 -1.74 5.31 -15.04
C VAL A 242 -1.28 4.08 -15.82
N LYS A 243 -2.16 3.52 -16.66
CA LYS A 243 -1.83 2.36 -17.50
C LYS A 243 -0.85 2.65 -18.62
N SER A 244 -0.54 3.91 -18.95
CA SER A 244 0.49 4.25 -19.93
C SER A 244 1.89 4.31 -19.31
N LEU A 245 1.98 4.53 -17.99
CA LEU A 245 3.25 4.65 -17.29
C LEU A 245 3.95 3.30 -17.18
N ARG A 246 5.25 3.30 -17.50
CA ARG A 246 6.11 2.13 -17.43
C ARG A 246 7.38 2.52 -16.69
N TRP A 247 7.81 1.65 -15.80
CA TRP A 247 9.18 1.67 -15.33
C TRP A 247 9.96 0.73 -16.23
N LYS A 248 10.94 1.29 -16.95
CA LYS A 248 11.96 0.51 -17.65
C LYS A 248 13.16 0.56 -16.74
N ASP A 249 13.58 -0.60 -16.26
CA ASP A 249 14.82 -0.70 -15.51
C ASP A 249 15.94 -0.09 -16.36
N ARG A 250 16.65 0.88 -15.79
CA ARG A 250 17.73 1.59 -16.48
C ARG A 250 19.08 0.95 -16.21
N ASN A 251 19.18 0.04 -15.24
CA ASN A 251 20.43 -0.59 -14.83
C ASN A 251 20.28 -2.10 -14.83
N THR A 252 20.57 -2.68 -15.99
CA THR A 252 20.74 -4.12 -16.25
C THR A 252 21.79 -4.81 -15.37
N GLU A 253 22.51 -4.10 -14.49
CA GLU A 253 23.57 -4.70 -13.66
C GLU A 253 23.05 -5.69 -12.59
N TRP A 254 21.87 -5.47 -12.00
CA TRP A 254 21.32 -6.41 -11.00
C TRP A 254 20.39 -7.47 -11.59
N ALA A 255 19.70 -7.17 -12.70
CA ALA A 255 18.95 -8.16 -13.47
C ALA A 255 19.86 -9.30 -13.98
N HIS A 256 21.14 -9.01 -14.28
CA HIS A 256 22.14 -10.02 -14.65
C HIS A 256 22.85 -10.68 -13.45
N TYR A 257 22.66 -10.21 -12.21
CA TYR A 257 23.30 -10.83 -11.05
C TYR A 257 22.74 -12.23 -10.77
N TYR A 258 21.47 -12.47 -11.10
CA TYR A 258 20.82 -13.78 -10.95
C TYR A 258 21.17 -14.78 -12.06
N ASP A 259 21.51 -14.32 -13.26
CA ASP A 259 22.11 -15.16 -14.32
C ASP A 259 23.58 -15.54 -13.99
N HIS A 260 24.16 -14.95 -12.94
CA HIS A 260 25.53 -15.18 -12.47
C HIS A 260 25.58 -15.57 -10.98
N THR A 261 24.69 -16.46 -10.52
CA THR A 261 24.87 -17.03 -9.18
C THR A 261 26.09 -17.96 -9.17
N ASN A 262 27.01 -17.74 -8.22
CA ASN A 262 28.24 -18.53 -7.98
C ASN A 262 27.97 -19.98 -7.52
N TYR A 263 26.73 -20.48 -7.66
CA TYR A 263 26.33 -21.81 -7.22
C TYR A 263 26.04 -22.68 -8.43
N SER A 264 26.52 -23.92 -8.40
CA SER A 264 25.99 -24.95 -9.29
C SER A 264 24.51 -25.19 -8.98
N ASP A 265 23.75 -25.64 -9.98
CA ASP A 265 22.33 -26.01 -9.80
C ASP A 265 22.13 -27.00 -8.65
N SER A 266 23.09 -27.91 -8.43
CA SER A 266 23.10 -28.85 -7.32
C SER A 266 23.20 -28.18 -5.95
N ALA A 267 24.03 -27.15 -5.81
CA ALA A 267 24.19 -26.43 -4.54
C ALA A 267 22.95 -25.58 -4.23
N LEU A 268 22.34 -24.95 -5.24
CA LEU A 268 21.08 -24.24 -5.07
C LEU A 268 19.95 -25.20 -4.66
N ALA A 269 19.84 -26.36 -5.31
CA ALA A 269 18.84 -27.37 -4.97
C ALA A 269 18.99 -27.88 -3.53
N GLU A 270 20.23 -28.15 -3.10
CA GLU A 270 20.49 -28.60 -1.73
C GLU A 270 20.18 -27.50 -0.70
N LYS A 271 20.51 -26.25 -1.00
CA LYS A 271 20.15 -25.11 -0.16
C LYS A 271 18.63 -24.96 -0.03
N ARG A 272 17.88 -25.09 -1.14
CA ARG A 272 16.40 -25.09 -1.08
C ARG A 272 15.86 -26.21 -0.18
N ARG A 273 16.43 -27.41 -0.29
CA ARG A 273 16.05 -28.56 0.55
C ARG A 273 16.29 -28.27 2.03
N LEU A 274 17.46 -27.74 2.38
CA LEU A 274 17.84 -27.41 3.74
C LEU A 274 16.95 -26.30 4.33
N VAL A 275 16.77 -25.19 3.60
CA VAL A 275 15.90 -24.08 4.04
C VAL A 275 14.46 -24.56 4.19
N GLY A 276 13.96 -25.39 3.28
CA GLY A 276 12.64 -26.02 3.40
C GLY A 276 12.49 -26.86 4.67
N ALA A 277 13.45 -27.72 4.98
CA ALA A 277 13.43 -28.53 6.19
C ALA A 277 13.53 -27.69 7.48
N LEU A 278 14.33 -26.61 7.45
CA LEU A 278 14.41 -25.67 8.56
C LEU A 278 13.09 -24.92 8.75
N LEU A 279 12.42 -24.53 7.67
CA LEU A 279 11.08 -23.94 7.73
C LEU A 279 10.06 -24.91 8.32
N ASP A 280 10.07 -26.19 7.93
CA ASP A 280 9.16 -27.20 8.49
C ASP A 280 9.38 -27.40 10.00
N ARG A 281 10.63 -27.37 10.44
CA ARG A 281 10.99 -27.47 11.86
C ARG A 281 10.67 -26.19 12.63
N ALA A 282 10.92 -25.03 12.03
CA ALA A 282 10.66 -23.74 12.65
C ALA A 282 9.16 -23.51 12.74
N GLY A 283 8.40 -23.71 11.66
CA GLY A 283 6.96 -23.50 11.60
C GLY A 283 6.53 -22.04 11.80
N GLY A 284 5.24 -21.78 11.62
CA GLY A 284 4.63 -20.47 11.83
C GLY A 284 3.99 -19.88 10.58
N PRO A 285 2.71 -19.47 10.61
CA PRO A 285 2.01 -18.97 9.44
C PRO A 285 2.47 -17.59 8.96
N VAL A 286 3.27 -16.85 9.73
CA VAL A 286 3.83 -15.55 9.33
C VAL A 286 5.36 -15.61 9.25
N VAL A 287 5.89 -15.46 8.04
CA VAL A 287 7.33 -15.47 7.74
C VAL A 287 7.77 -14.12 7.21
N TRP A 288 8.88 -13.59 7.72
CA TRP A 288 9.57 -12.45 7.10
C TRP A 288 10.87 -12.95 6.46
N ASP A 289 11.05 -12.71 5.17
CA ASP A 289 12.28 -13.00 4.45
C ASP A 289 13.04 -11.69 4.22
N LEU A 290 14.14 -11.50 4.95
CA LEU A 290 14.93 -10.29 4.98
C LEU A 290 16.12 -10.44 4.02
N GLY A 291 16.18 -9.58 3.00
CA GLY A 291 17.10 -9.77 1.87
C GLY A 291 16.57 -10.83 0.89
N ALA A 292 15.26 -10.84 0.65
CA ALA A 292 14.58 -11.87 -0.12
C ALA A 292 14.95 -11.88 -1.62
N ASN A 293 15.58 -10.82 -2.10
CA ASN A 293 15.87 -10.58 -3.50
C ASN A 293 14.61 -10.74 -4.38
N THR A 294 14.61 -11.74 -5.27
CA THR A 294 13.48 -12.05 -6.17
C THR A 294 12.48 -13.02 -5.57
N GLY A 295 12.57 -13.33 -4.27
CA GLY A 295 11.61 -14.17 -3.53
C GLY A 295 11.86 -15.68 -3.62
N HIS A 296 13.04 -16.12 -4.07
CA HIS A 296 13.30 -17.54 -4.38
C HIS A 296 13.12 -18.49 -3.19
N PHE A 297 13.59 -18.07 -2.00
CA PHE A 297 13.43 -18.81 -0.76
C PHE A 297 12.12 -18.46 -0.06
N SER A 298 11.62 -17.22 -0.20
CA SER A 298 10.30 -16.80 0.27
C SER A 298 9.20 -17.72 -0.25
N ARG A 299 9.31 -18.17 -1.51
CA ARG A 299 8.38 -19.13 -2.11
C ARG A 299 8.26 -20.45 -1.34
N LEU A 300 9.32 -20.92 -0.70
CA LEU A 300 9.25 -22.15 0.11
C LEU A 300 8.23 -22.02 1.25
N ALA A 301 8.16 -20.85 1.89
CA ALA A 301 7.17 -20.58 2.93
C ALA A 301 5.77 -20.32 2.32
N SER A 302 5.68 -19.50 1.27
CA SER A 302 4.37 -19.16 0.69
C SER A 302 3.65 -20.35 0.06
N ASP A 303 4.39 -21.30 -0.52
CA ASP A 303 3.84 -22.53 -1.12
C ASP A 303 3.24 -23.48 -0.07
N ARG A 304 3.59 -23.31 1.22
CA ARG A 304 2.97 -23.99 2.36
C ARG A 304 1.67 -23.33 2.83
N GLY A 305 1.25 -22.25 2.17
CA GLY A 305 0.09 -21.46 2.58
C GLY A 305 0.40 -20.39 3.63
N TRP A 306 1.68 -20.17 3.97
CA TRP A 306 2.07 -19.20 4.99
C TRP A 306 2.20 -17.80 4.39
N LEU A 307 1.72 -16.79 5.10
CA LEU A 307 1.98 -15.40 4.75
C LEU A 307 3.49 -15.16 4.82
N THR A 308 4.07 -14.78 3.70
CA THR A 308 5.49 -14.49 3.59
C THR A 308 5.67 -13.05 3.13
N VAL A 309 6.25 -12.21 3.99
CA VAL A 309 6.62 -10.84 3.64
C VAL A 309 8.08 -10.84 3.20
N ALA A 310 8.31 -10.72 1.90
CA ALA A 310 9.63 -10.72 1.28
C ALA A 310 10.15 -9.28 1.17
N MET A 311 11.26 -8.98 1.81
CA MET A 311 11.80 -7.62 1.93
C MET A 311 13.16 -7.55 1.27
N ASP A 312 13.34 -6.62 0.34
CA ASP A 312 14.64 -6.34 -0.27
C ASP A 312 14.87 -4.84 -0.48
N ILE A 313 16.12 -4.41 -0.45
CA ILE A 313 16.49 -3.01 -0.70
C ILE A 313 16.45 -2.68 -2.20
N ASP A 314 16.65 -3.68 -3.08
CA ASP A 314 16.63 -3.51 -4.52
C ASP A 314 15.18 -3.55 -5.07
N PRO A 315 14.65 -2.42 -5.55
CA PRO A 315 13.31 -2.38 -6.11
C PRO A 315 13.15 -3.13 -7.43
N ALA A 316 14.24 -3.42 -8.16
CA ALA A 316 14.17 -4.29 -9.34
C ALA A 316 13.87 -5.73 -8.94
N ALA A 317 14.54 -6.24 -7.90
CA ALA A 317 14.29 -7.56 -7.34
C ALA A 317 12.84 -7.70 -6.83
N VAL A 318 12.36 -6.69 -6.09
CA VAL A 318 10.96 -6.64 -5.59
C VAL A 318 9.94 -6.52 -6.73
N GLU A 319 10.21 -5.71 -7.77
CA GLU A 319 9.35 -5.62 -8.95
C GLU A 319 9.25 -6.97 -9.67
N MET A 320 10.37 -7.68 -9.86
CA MET A 320 10.36 -9.01 -10.48
C MET A 320 9.57 -10.01 -9.64
N ASP A 321 9.76 -10.01 -8.32
CA ASP A 321 9.01 -10.88 -7.41
C ASP A 321 7.50 -10.57 -7.43
N TRP A 322 7.11 -9.28 -7.42
CA TRP A 322 5.71 -8.90 -7.53
C TRP A 322 5.08 -9.30 -8.87
N LEU A 323 5.81 -9.14 -9.98
CA LEU A 323 5.33 -9.56 -11.30
C LEU A 323 5.14 -11.09 -11.36
N ASP A 324 6.02 -11.87 -10.73
CA ASP A 324 5.87 -13.32 -10.57
C ASP A 324 4.70 -13.69 -9.65
N CYS A 325 4.49 -12.97 -8.55
CA CYS A 325 3.32 -13.15 -7.67
C CYS A 325 2.02 -12.96 -8.44
N ARG A 326 1.95 -11.92 -9.27
CA ARG A 326 0.79 -11.60 -10.11
C ARG A 326 0.58 -12.62 -11.23
N GLY A 327 1.66 -13.09 -11.87
CA GLY A 327 1.61 -14.01 -13.00
C GLY A 327 1.37 -15.47 -12.61
N GLY A 328 1.98 -15.92 -11.51
CA GLY A 328 1.91 -17.30 -11.03
C GLY A 328 0.88 -17.54 -9.92
N ASN A 329 0.01 -16.55 -9.64
CA ASN A 329 -1.04 -16.63 -8.62
C ASN A 329 -0.51 -17.08 -7.25
N ARG A 330 0.40 -16.29 -6.67
CA ARG A 330 0.99 -16.56 -5.34
C ARG A 330 0.36 -15.63 -4.29
N PRO A 331 -0.82 -15.99 -3.74
CA PRO A 331 -1.58 -15.07 -2.89
C PRO A 331 -0.91 -14.78 -1.54
N ASN A 332 -0.02 -15.65 -1.08
CA ASN A 332 0.57 -15.56 0.26
C ASN A 332 1.94 -14.90 0.30
N LEU A 333 2.45 -14.40 -0.84
CA LEU A 333 3.74 -13.73 -0.92
C LEU A 333 3.51 -12.21 -1.11
N LEU A 334 4.09 -11.41 -0.22
CA LEU A 334 4.06 -9.95 -0.26
C LEU A 334 5.50 -9.40 -0.37
N PRO A 335 5.97 -9.10 -1.59
CA PRO A 335 7.24 -8.42 -1.82
C PRO A 335 7.14 -6.95 -1.44
N LEU A 336 8.16 -6.41 -0.76
CA LEU A 336 8.28 -5.02 -0.35
C LEU A 336 9.70 -4.51 -0.50
N VAL A 337 9.83 -3.25 -0.90
CA VAL A 337 11.07 -2.49 -0.89
C VAL A 337 11.35 -2.02 0.54
N MET A 338 12.41 -2.53 1.15
CA MET A 338 12.78 -2.23 2.54
C MET A 338 14.29 -2.09 2.69
N ASP A 339 14.75 -0.91 3.11
CA ASP A 339 16.13 -0.71 3.53
C ASP A 339 16.28 -1.07 5.01
N LEU A 340 16.85 -2.23 5.32
CA LEU A 340 17.04 -2.69 6.70
C LEU A 340 18.09 -1.87 7.48
N LYS A 341 18.86 -1.00 6.82
CA LYS A 341 19.75 -0.03 7.47
C LYS A 341 19.01 1.23 7.92
N ASN A 342 17.86 1.50 7.31
CA ASN A 342 16.96 2.61 7.63
C ASN A 342 15.50 2.14 7.45
N PRO A 343 15.06 1.17 8.28
CA PRO A 343 13.76 0.54 8.12
C PRO A 343 12.64 1.57 8.25
N SER A 344 11.46 1.24 7.73
CA SER A 344 10.29 2.10 7.83
C SER A 344 10.06 2.54 9.26
N PRO A 345 10.12 3.86 9.55
CA PRO A 345 9.94 4.39 10.88
C PRO A 345 8.46 4.62 11.16
N SER A 346 8.12 4.95 12.40
CA SER A 346 6.82 5.52 12.70
C SER A 346 6.66 6.90 12.04
N LEU A 347 5.49 7.21 11.49
CA LEU A 347 5.22 8.45 10.73
C LEU A 347 3.92 9.14 11.15
N GLY A 348 3.77 10.38 10.68
CA GLY A 348 2.56 11.19 10.81
C GLY A 348 2.42 11.88 12.17
N TRP A 349 1.20 12.25 12.53
CA TRP A 349 0.95 13.03 13.75
C TRP A 349 1.47 12.30 15.00
N ALA A 350 2.15 13.05 15.87
CA ALA A 350 2.74 12.54 17.11
C ALA A 350 3.60 11.26 16.95
N HIS A 351 4.22 11.07 15.78
CA HIS A 351 5.06 9.90 15.46
C HIS A 351 4.38 8.55 15.69
N SER A 352 3.05 8.50 15.56
CA SER A 352 2.28 7.29 15.90
C SER A 352 1.13 7.02 14.94
N GLU A 353 0.95 7.82 13.90
CA GLU A 353 -0.13 7.61 12.92
C GLU A 353 0.13 6.39 12.01
N ARG A 354 1.40 6.06 11.77
CA ARG A 354 1.85 4.83 11.09
C ARG A 354 2.94 4.18 11.93
N ASP A 355 2.92 2.86 12.00
CA ASP A 355 3.79 2.03 12.81
C ASP A 355 5.18 1.88 12.18
N ALA A 356 6.22 1.63 12.98
CA ALA A 356 7.52 1.24 12.44
C ALA A 356 7.46 -0.21 11.91
N LEU A 357 8.52 -0.66 11.21
CA LEU A 357 8.61 -2.05 10.75
C LEU A 357 8.44 -3.07 11.88
N LEU A 358 9.20 -2.92 12.98
CA LEU A 358 9.19 -3.90 14.07
C LEU A 358 7.88 -3.88 14.88
N ASP A 359 7.13 -2.78 14.86
CA ASP A 359 5.81 -2.66 15.49
C ASP A 359 4.72 -3.44 14.72
N ARG A 360 4.99 -3.82 13.46
CA ARG A 360 4.08 -4.62 12.61
C ARG A 360 4.32 -6.13 12.74
N GLY A 361 5.22 -6.53 13.61
CA GLY A 361 5.55 -7.92 13.92
C GLY A 361 5.23 -8.29 15.38
N PRO A 362 5.97 -9.25 15.97
CA PRO A 362 7.03 -10.06 15.35
C PRO A 362 6.46 -11.13 14.39
N ALA A 363 7.25 -11.54 13.40
CA ALA A 363 6.97 -12.74 12.61
C ALA A 363 7.12 -14.01 13.45
N ASP A 364 6.50 -15.11 13.03
CA ASP A 364 6.73 -16.41 13.66
C ASP A 364 8.13 -16.93 13.33
N THR A 365 8.55 -16.79 12.07
CA THR A 365 9.89 -17.14 11.60
C THR A 365 10.47 -16.04 10.72
N VAL A 366 11.73 -15.68 10.97
CA VAL A 366 12.54 -14.80 10.11
C VAL A 366 13.52 -15.65 9.33
N ILE A 367 13.64 -15.36 8.03
CA ILE A 367 14.69 -15.87 7.14
C ILE A 367 15.66 -14.71 6.90
N ALA A 368 16.95 -14.95 7.11
CA ALA A 368 18.03 -14.00 6.83
C ALA A 368 19.20 -14.77 6.20
N LEU A 369 19.12 -15.01 4.88
CA LEU A 369 20.12 -15.78 4.15
C LEU A 369 21.17 -14.86 3.55
N ALA A 370 22.43 -15.02 3.93
CA ALA A 370 23.54 -14.22 3.41
C ALA A 370 23.29 -12.70 3.57
N LEU A 371 22.53 -12.28 4.59
CA LEU A 371 22.20 -10.87 4.83
C LEU A 371 23.16 -10.20 5.81
N VAL A 372 23.62 -10.96 6.81
CA VAL A 372 24.34 -10.39 7.96
C VAL A 372 25.64 -9.72 7.54
N HIS A 373 26.36 -10.24 6.56
CA HIS A 373 27.58 -9.60 6.08
C HIS A 373 27.31 -8.25 5.41
N HIS A 374 26.18 -8.05 4.73
CA HIS A 374 25.79 -6.74 4.20
C HIS A 374 25.49 -5.74 5.31
N LEU A 375 24.88 -6.17 6.42
CA LEU A 375 24.59 -5.30 7.57
C LEU A 375 25.86 -5.00 8.37
N ALA A 376 26.66 -6.02 8.69
CA ALA A 376 27.82 -5.88 9.56
C ALA A 376 29.01 -5.24 8.84
N ILE A 377 29.33 -5.66 7.62
CA ILE A 377 30.51 -5.20 6.89
C ILE A 377 30.21 -3.91 6.12
N ALA A 378 29.19 -3.94 5.25
CA ALA A 378 28.94 -2.79 4.37
C ALA A 378 28.32 -1.58 5.11
N ASN A 379 27.63 -1.81 6.22
CA ASN A 379 27.04 -0.76 7.05
C ASN A 379 27.71 -0.59 8.42
N ASN A 380 28.80 -1.32 8.68
CA ASN A 380 29.58 -1.25 9.92
C ASN A 380 28.72 -1.41 11.20
N LEU A 381 27.67 -2.24 11.15
CA LEU A 381 26.83 -2.51 12.32
C LEU A 381 27.47 -3.58 13.22
N PRO A 382 27.55 -3.35 14.53
CA PRO A 382 28.00 -4.40 15.46
C PRO A 382 27.10 -5.64 15.37
N LEU A 383 27.69 -6.83 15.38
CA LEU A 383 26.94 -8.09 15.27
C LEU A 383 25.87 -8.23 16.37
N GLU A 384 26.14 -7.74 17.59
CA GLU A 384 25.16 -7.70 18.68
C GLU A 384 23.92 -6.90 18.31
N ARG A 385 24.07 -5.76 17.62
CA ARG A 385 22.94 -4.93 17.16
C ARG A 385 22.16 -5.60 16.04
N VAL A 386 22.83 -6.34 15.17
CA VAL A 386 22.15 -7.16 14.15
C VAL A 386 21.35 -8.28 14.80
N ALA A 387 21.91 -8.95 15.82
CA ALA A 387 21.22 -9.98 16.58
C ALA A 387 20.00 -9.43 17.34
N ASP A 388 20.14 -8.29 18.03
CA ASP A 388 19.03 -7.60 18.71
C ASP A 388 17.88 -7.28 17.74
N PHE A 389 18.22 -6.79 16.54
CA PHE A 389 17.24 -6.49 15.50
C PHE A 389 16.51 -7.74 15.01
N LEU A 390 17.24 -8.82 14.67
CA LEU A 390 16.63 -10.06 14.20
C LEU A 390 15.77 -10.74 15.27
N ALA A 391 16.20 -10.68 16.54
CA ALA A 391 15.43 -11.18 17.67
C ALA A 391 14.14 -10.39 17.90
N SER A 392 14.15 -9.09 17.61
CA SER A 392 12.95 -8.24 17.67
C SER A 392 12.00 -8.47 16.48
N ALA A 393 12.53 -8.88 15.33
CA ALA A 393 11.76 -9.09 14.11
C ALA A 393 10.95 -10.40 14.11
N GLY A 394 11.40 -11.44 14.82
CA GLY A 394 10.68 -12.72 14.83
C GLY A 394 10.99 -13.63 16.01
N ARG A 395 10.10 -14.62 16.21
CA ARG A 395 10.20 -15.59 17.32
C ARG A 395 11.24 -16.68 17.06
N ARG A 396 11.51 -17.00 15.80
CA ARG A 396 12.47 -17.99 15.31
C ARG A 396 13.28 -17.39 14.18
N LEU A 397 14.52 -17.82 14.03
CA LEU A 397 15.44 -17.32 13.01
C LEU A 397 16.10 -18.47 12.24
N ILE A 398 16.01 -18.40 10.92
CA ILE A 398 16.82 -19.17 9.98
C ILE A 398 17.86 -18.20 9.40
N ILE A 399 19.13 -18.47 9.68
CA ILE A 399 20.24 -17.58 9.34
C ILE A 399 21.33 -18.32 8.58
N GLU A 400 21.84 -17.68 7.54
CA GLU A 400 23.09 -18.05 6.87
C GLU A 400 24.02 -16.84 6.99
N PHE A 401 25.16 -17.06 7.64
CA PHE A 401 26.17 -16.03 7.90
C PHE A 401 27.28 -16.10 6.86
#